data_AF-A0AB39Q751-F1
#
_entry.id   AF-A0AB39Q751-F1
#
_cell.length_a   1.000
_cell.length_b   1.000
_cell.length_c   1.000
_cell.angle_alpha   90.00
_cell.angle_beta   90.00
_cell.angle_gamma   90.00
#
_symmetry.space_group_name_H-M   'P 1'
#
loop_
_entity.id
_entity.type
_entity.pdbx_description
1 polymer ?
#
loop_
_entity_poly.entity_id
_entity_poly.type
_entity_poly.pdbx_seq_one_letter_code
_entity_poly.pdbx_strand_id
1 'polypeptide(L)'
;MHLAYPAVLSALLFCTGLYGVLARRNAILVLMSVELMLNAVNLNLVAFDVWLSKAAEETLHSGQALTLFTITIAAAEIGIGLAIVLAVYRGRGTSDIDKLRDTAESHDPDGPDRDASTAMQAEKAEATA
;
A
#
# COMPACT_ATOMS: atom_id res chain seq x y z
N MET A 1 27.88 3.22 18.34
CA MET A 1 26.86 4.15 17.87
C MET A 1 25.67 4.11 18.80
N HIS A 2 25.13 5.28 19.16
CA HIS A 2 23.90 5.37 19.95
C HIS A 2 22.71 4.94 19.08
N LEU A 3 21.84 4.06 19.60
CA LEU A 3 20.70 3.49 18.86
C LEU A 3 19.72 4.57 18.36
N ALA A 4 19.64 5.72 19.02
CA ALA A 4 18.72 6.79 18.62
C ALA A 4 19.00 7.32 17.20
N TYR A 5 20.24 7.38 16.73
CA TYR A 5 20.54 7.90 15.39
C TYR A 5 19.92 7.06 14.28
N PRO A 6 20.20 5.74 14.16
CA PRO A 6 19.57 4.92 13.13
C PRO A 6 18.07 4.76 13.34
N ALA A 7 17.56 4.75 14.58
CA ALA A 7 16.13 4.65 14.88
C ALA A 7 15.34 5.91 14.44
N VAL A 8 15.90 7.10 14.67
CA VAL A 8 15.29 8.35 14.19
C VAL A 8 15.36 8.43 12.68
N LEU A 9 16.49 8.04 12.08
CA LEU A 9 16.64 8.01 10.63
C LEU A 9 15.65 7.04 9.97
N SER A 10 15.50 5.81 10.49
CA SER A 10 14.52 4.84 9.99
C SER A 10 13.09 5.37 10.13
N ALA A 11 12.74 5.98 11.27
CA ALA A 11 11.43 6.59 11.45
C ALA A 11 11.15 7.70 10.42
N LEU A 12 12.12 8.59 10.17
CA LEU A 12 11.99 9.67 9.17
C LEU A 12 11.84 9.12 7.75
N LEU A 13 12.62 8.10 7.38
CA LEU A 13 12.52 7.45 6.08
C LEU A 13 11.16 6.75 5.91
N PHE A 14 10.68 6.06 6.94
CA PHE A 14 9.36 5.42 6.93
C PHE A 14 8.24 6.44 6.77
N CYS A 15 8.27 7.55 7.53
CA CYS A 15 7.28 8.63 7.39
C CYS A 15 7.33 9.28 6.00
N THR A 16 8.52 9.43 5.42
CA THR A 16 8.68 9.97 4.06
C THR A 16 8.09 9.02 3.02
N GLY A 17 8.34 7.72 3.14
CA GLY A 17 7.72 6.70 2.30
C GLY A 17 6.20 6.67 2.47
N LEU A 18 5.69 6.73 3.72
CA LEU A 18 4.26 6.79 3.99
C LEU A 18 3.61 8.02 3.36
N TYR A 19 4.22 9.20 3.49
CA TYR A 19 3.77 10.40 2.81
C TYR A 19 3.77 10.21 1.28
N GLY A 20 4.80 9.58 0.73
CA GLY A 20 4.87 9.22 -0.69
C GLY A 20 3.71 8.34 -1.14
N VAL A 21 3.37 7.29 -0.37
CA VAL A 21 2.22 6.42 -0.67
C VAL A 21 0.91 7.20 -0.70
N LEU A 22 0.71 8.13 0.25
CA LEU A 22 -0.54 8.90 0.35
C LEU A 22 -0.65 10.06 -0.64
N ALA A 23 0.48 10.67 -1.03
CA ALA A 23 0.49 11.89 -1.84
C ALA A 23 0.67 11.64 -3.34
N ARG A 24 1.16 10.47 -3.75
CA ARG A 24 1.51 10.20 -5.16
C ARG A 24 0.35 9.52 -5.88
N ARG A 25 0.01 10.06 -7.06
CA ARG A 25 -0.99 9.47 -7.98
C ARG A 25 -0.39 8.51 -8.99
N ASN A 26 0.89 8.65 -9.30
CA ASN A 26 1.58 7.74 -10.23
C ASN A 26 1.92 6.43 -9.51
N ALA A 27 1.42 5.31 -10.02
CA ALA A 27 1.64 3.98 -9.46
C ALA A 27 3.13 3.63 -9.25
N ILE A 28 4.01 4.05 -10.16
CA ILE A 28 5.46 3.82 -10.02
C ILE A 28 6.01 4.57 -8.80
N LEU A 29 5.56 5.80 -8.58
CA LEU A 29 5.99 6.59 -7.42
C LEU A 29 5.43 6.05 -6.11
N VAL A 30 4.25 5.43 -6.13
CA VAL A 30 3.72 4.71 -4.96
C VAL A 30 4.57 3.47 -4.67
N LEU A 31 4.92 2.65 -5.68
CA LEU A 31 5.81 1.50 -5.51
C LEU A 31 7.17 1.92 -4.93
N MET A 32 7.81 2.96 -5.47
CA MET A 32 9.06 3.51 -4.93
C MET A 32 8.93 3.97 -3.47
N SER A 33 7.76 4.47 -3.08
CA SER A 33 7.50 4.92 -1.71
C SER A 33 7.37 3.73 -0.74
N VAL A 34 6.74 2.63 -1.18
CA VAL A 34 6.68 1.37 -0.43
C VAL A 34 8.08 0.77 -0.25
N GLU A 35 8.90 0.76 -1.31
CA GLU A 35 10.30 0.31 -1.23
C GLU A 35 11.12 1.14 -0.22
N LEU A 36 10.88 2.45 -0.15
CA LEU A 36 11.52 3.30 0.85
C LEU A 36 11.08 2.94 2.28
N MET A 37 9.80 2.61 2.48
CA MET A 37 9.29 2.14 3.78
C MET A 37 9.93 0.80 4.18
N LEU A 38 10.04 -0.16 3.26
CA LEU A 38 10.69 -1.44 3.52
C LEU A 38 12.19 -1.28 3.84
N ASN A 39 12.89 -0.37 3.15
CA ASN A 39 14.27 -0.03 3.47
C ASN A 39 14.43 0.60 4.87
N ALA A 40 13.47 1.42 5.30
CA ALA A 40 13.45 1.96 6.65
C ALA A 40 13.29 0.85 7.71
N VAL A 41 12.42 -0.13 7.47
CA VAL A 41 12.26 -1.30 8.35
C VAL A 41 13.55 -2.11 8.41
N ASN A 42 14.20 -2.37 7.27
CA ASN A 42 15.48 -3.08 7.21
C ASN A 42 16.60 -2.36 7.98
N LEU A 43 16.70 -1.03 7.84
CA LEU A 43 17.65 -0.24 8.60
C LEU A 43 17.39 -0.38 10.11
N ASN A 44 16.12 -0.38 10.52
CA ASN A 44 15.75 -0.56 11.92
C ASN A 44 16.13 -1.95 12.44
N LEU A 45 15.85 -3.01 11.68
CA LEU A 45 16.20 -4.39 12.04
C LEU A 45 17.71 -4.55 12.27
N VAL A 46 18.54 -4.06 11.34
CA VAL A 46 20.01 -4.14 11.47
C VAL A 46 20.51 -3.28 12.63
N ALA A 47 19.93 -2.10 12.87
CA ALA A 47 20.32 -1.23 13.96
C ALA A 47 20.07 -1.87 15.34
N PHE A 48 18.90 -2.50 15.51
CA PHE A 48 18.55 -3.22 16.74
C PHE A 48 19.38 -4.50 16.93
N ASP A 49 19.66 -5.24 15.86
CA ASP A 49 20.52 -6.42 15.88
C ASP A 49 21.94 -6.10 16.40
N VAL A 50 22.55 -5.03 15.86
CA VAL A 50 23.88 -4.57 16.27
C VAL A 50 23.89 -4.00 17.69
N TRP A 51 22.81 -3.34 18.11
CA TRP A 51 22.70 -2.82 19.47
C TRP A 51 22.52 -3.94 20.50
N LEU A 52 21.65 -4.91 20.22
CA LEU A 52 21.36 -6.02 21.12
C LEU A 52 22.55 -6.97 21.24
N SER A 53 23.23 -7.27 20.13
CA SER A 53 24.46 -8.09 20.13
C SER A 53 25.56 -7.51 21.02
N LYS A 54 25.62 -6.17 21.16
CA LYS A 54 26.57 -5.51 22.07
C LYS A 54 26.11 -5.52 23.52
N ALA A 55 24.79 -5.51 23.77
CA ALA A 55 24.22 -5.44 25.11
C ALA A 55 24.18 -6.81 25.80
N ALA A 56 23.97 -7.88 25.03
CA ALA A 56 23.77 -9.24 25.55
C ALA A 56 25.03 -10.12 25.55
N GLU A 57 26.16 -9.64 25.00
CA GLU A 57 27.40 -10.45 24.74
C GLU A 57 27.15 -11.75 23.94
N GLU A 58 25.97 -11.87 23.36
CA GLU A 58 25.48 -13.00 22.57
C GLU A 58 25.33 -12.52 21.13
N THR A 59 25.89 -13.28 20.19
CA THR A 59 25.81 -12.91 18.77
C THR A 59 24.54 -13.47 18.15
N LEU A 60 23.45 -12.71 18.28
CA LEU A 60 22.19 -13.02 17.58
C LEU A 60 22.17 -12.24 16.26
N HIS A 61 22.30 -12.94 15.13
CA HIS A 61 22.24 -12.37 13.77
C HIS A 61 20.82 -12.41 13.15
N SER A 62 19.79 -12.56 13.97
CA SER A 62 18.42 -12.76 13.49
C SER A 62 17.87 -11.55 12.75
N GLY A 63 18.21 -10.33 13.17
CA GLY A 63 17.79 -9.11 12.49
C GLY A 63 18.46 -8.96 11.12
N GLN A 64 19.76 -9.28 11.04
CA GLN A 64 20.49 -9.31 9.77
C GLN A 64 19.95 -10.36 8.79
N ALA A 65 19.67 -11.57 9.28
CA ALA A 65 19.07 -12.63 8.46
C ALA A 65 17.69 -12.21 7.92
N LEU A 66 16.82 -11.65 8.79
CA LEU A 66 15.51 -11.16 8.38
C LEU A 66 15.59 -10.03 7.35
N THR A 67 16.58 -9.15 7.46
CA THR A 67 16.84 -8.10 6.45
C THR A 67 17.17 -8.69 5.08
N LEU A 68 18.00 -9.74 5.00
CA LEU A 68 18.30 -10.39 3.72
C LEU A 68 17.06 -11.03 3.08
N PHE A 69 16.20 -11.66 3.89
CA PHE A 69 14.92 -12.18 3.41
C PHE A 69 14.01 -11.05 2.90
N THR A 70 13.92 -9.95 3.65
CA THR A 70 13.08 -8.80 3.29
C THR A 70 13.57 -8.14 1.99
N ILE A 71 14.88 -8.00 1.77
CA ILE A 71 15.45 -7.51 0.51
C ILE A 71 15.07 -8.44 -0.66
N THR A 72 15.15 -9.75 -0.44
CA THR A 72 14.78 -10.73 -1.49
C THR A 72 13.28 -10.66 -1.81
N ILE A 73 12.42 -10.51 -0.80
CA ILE A 73 10.97 -10.34 -0.97
C ILE A 73 10.68 -9.02 -1.69
N ALA A 74 11.32 -7.92 -1.31
CA ALA A 74 11.18 -6.63 -1.96
C ALA A 74 11.57 -6.70 -3.45
N ALA A 75 12.66 -7.40 -3.79
CA ALA A 75 13.06 -7.62 -5.18
C ALA A 75 12.01 -8.43 -5.98
N ALA A 76 11.34 -9.40 -5.34
CA ALA A 76 10.23 -10.12 -5.97
C ALA A 76 8.99 -9.23 -6.12
N GLU A 77 8.64 -8.46 -5.09
CA GLU A 77 7.51 -7.53 -5.08
C GLU A 77 7.64 -6.46 -6.16
N ILE A 78 8.79 -5.79 -6.29
CA ILE A 78 8.99 -4.74 -7.29
C ILE A 78 8.87 -5.30 -8.72
N GLY A 79 9.31 -6.55 -8.94
CA GLY A 79 9.12 -7.24 -10.22
C GLY A 79 7.64 -7.44 -10.56
N ILE A 80 6.85 -7.91 -9.58
CA ILE A 80 5.41 -8.11 -9.72
C ILE A 80 4.69 -6.75 -9.89
N GLY A 81 5.02 -5.76 -9.06
CA GLY A 81 4.44 -4.43 -9.07
C GLY A 81 4.65 -3.73 -10.41
N LEU A 82 5.88 -3.74 -10.94
CA LEU A 82 6.16 -3.16 -12.26
C LEU A 82 5.46 -3.93 -13.39
N ALA A 83 5.36 -5.25 -13.30
CA ALA A 83 4.62 -6.05 -14.28
C ALA A 83 3.13 -5.66 -14.32
N ILE A 84 2.51 -5.48 -13.15
CA ILE A 84 1.11 -5.02 -13.04
C ILE A 84 0.97 -3.61 -13.60
N VAL A 85 1.84 -2.67 -13.20
CA VAL A 85 1.81 -1.29 -13.70
C VAL A 85 1.95 -1.25 -15.22
N LEU A 86 2.85 -2.05 -15.79
CA LEU A 86 3.04 -2.12 -17.24
C LEU A 86 1.82 -2.74 -17.94
N ALA A 87 1.22 -3.80 -17.38
CA ALA A 87 0.01 -4.42 -17.93
C ALA A 87 -1.15 -3.41 -17.98
N VAL A 88 -1.34 -2.65 -16.90
CA VAL A 88 -2.36 -1.59 -16.83
C VAL A 88 -2.04 -0.47 -17.82
N TYR A 89 -0.78 -0.02 -17.88
CA TYR A 89 -0.36 1.03 -18.80
C TYR A 89 -0.57 0.64 -20.27
N ARG A 90 -0.34 -0.63 -20.62
CA ARG A 90 -0.60 -1.14 -21.98
C ARG A 90 -2.08 -1.09 -22.38
N GLY A 91 -2.99 -1.28 -21.42
CA GLY A 91 -4.44 -1.23 -21.67
C GLY A 91 -5.04 0.18 -21.61
N ARG A 92 -4.52 1.05 -20.72
CA ARG A 92 -5.13 2.36 -20.40
C ARG A 92 -4.29 3.57 -20.80
N GLY A 93 -3.03 3.38 -21.19
CA GLY A 93 -2.10 4.47 -21.56
C GLY A 93 -1.71 5.40 -20.39
N THR A 94 -2.04 5.04 -19.15
CA THR A 94 -1.75 5.84 -17.96
C THR A 94 -1.46 4.95 -16.74
N SER A 95 -0.56 5.42 -15.87
CA SER A 95 -0.24 4.81 -14.57
C SER A 95 -0.78 5.63 -13.39
N ASP A 96 -1.72 6.55 -13.67
CA ASP A 96 -2.41 7.34 -12.65
C ASP A 96 -3.46 6.46 -11.95
N ILE A 97 -3.25 6.21 -10.65
CA ILE A 97 -4.07 5.31 -9.85
C ILE A 97 -5.50 5.83 -9.69
N ASP A 98 -5.69 7.15 -9.65
CA ASP A 98 -7.03 7.76 -9.48
C ASP A 98 -7.93 7.45 -10.69
N LYS A 99 -7.32 7.24 -11.86
CA LYS A 99 -8.02 6.90 -13.12
C LYS A 99 -8.30 5.41 -13.29
N LEU A 100 -7.91 4.59 -12.30
CA LEU A 100 -8.18 3.14 -12.29
C LEU A 100 -9.48 2.78 -11.56
N ARG A 101 -10.29 3.77 -11.18
CA ARG A 101 -11.50 3.60 -10.36
C ARG A 101 -12.71 2.98 -11.08
N ASP A 102 -12.64 2.70 -12.39
CA ASP A 102 -13.79 2.18 -13.15
C ASP A 102 -14.21 0.74 -12.80
N THR A 103 -13.45 0.03 -11.96
CA THR A 103 -13.86 -1.29 -11.42
C THR A 103 -14.75 -1.16 -10.19
N ALA A 104 -14.99 0.05 -9.68
CA ALA A 104 -16.01 0.26 -8.66
C ALA A 104 -17.38 0.05 -9.31
N GLU A 105 -18.15 -0.90 -8.79
CA GLU A 105 -19.51 -1.18 -9.22
C GLU A 105 -20.29 0.14 -9.31
N SER A 106 -20.68 0.51 -10.53
CA SER A 106 -21.52 1.68 -10.73
C SER A 106 -22.83 1.39 -10.03
N HIS A 107 -23.17 2.16 -8.98
CA HIS A 107 -24.51 2.15 -8.42
C HIS A 107 -25.47 2.50 -9.55
N ASP A 108 -26.14 1.48 -10.08
CA ASP A 108 -27.17 1.66 -11.09
C ASP A 108 -28.34 2.39 -10.43
N PRO A 109 -28.61 3.66 -10.76
CA PRO A 109 -29.73 4.39 -10.18
C PRO A 109 -31.08 3.81 -10.63
N ASP A 110 -31.11 2.87 -11.58
CA ASP A 110 -32.28 2.13 -12.08
C ASP A 110 -32.37 0.67 -11.55
N GLY A 111 -31.71 0.35 -10.42
CA GLY A 111 -31.81 -0.97 -9.80
C GLY A 111 -33.25 -1.37 -9.39
N PRO A 112 -33.51 -2.68 -9.16
CA PRO A 112 -34.86 -3.24 -8.93
C PRO A 112 -35.62 -2.62 -7.74
N ASP A 113 -34.90 -1.97 -6.82
CA ASP A 113 -35.47 -1.21 -5.71
C ASP A 113 -36.29 0.01 -6.17
N ARG A 114 -35.94 0.60 -7.31
CA ARG A 114 -36.65 1.74 -7.90
C ARG A 114 -37.98 1.31 -8.53
N ASP A 115 -38.02 0.14 -9.14
CA ASP A 115 -39.26 -0.45 -9.67
C ASP A 115 -40.20 -0.86 -8.53
N ALA A 116 -39.68 -1.44 -7.45
CA ALA A 116 -40.47 -1.78 -6.26
C ALA A 116 -41.03 -0.53 -5.56
N SER A 117 -40.21 0.53 -5.42
CA SER A 117 -40.65 1.81 -4.87
C SER A 117 -41.72 2.48 -5.75
N THR A 118 -41.56 2.43 -7.08
CA THR A 118 -42.52 3.02 -8.02
C THR A 118 -43.84 2.25 -8.05
N ALA A 119 -43.79 0.91 -8.01
CA ALA A 119 -44.97 0.06 -7.93
C ALA A 119 -45.72 0.25 -6.61
N MET A 120 -45.02 0.31 -5.48
CA MET A 120 -45.63 0.53 -4.18
C MET A 120 -46.23 1.93 -4.04
N GLN A 121 -45.65 2.94 -4.70
CA GLN A 121 -46.23 4.29 -4.78
C GLN A 121 -47.48 4.33 -5.66
N ALA A 122 -47.49 3.59 -6.78
CA ALA A 122 -48.66 3.47 -7.66
C ALA A 122 -49.84 2.77 -6.95
N GLU A 123 -49.58 1.66 -6.26
CA GLU A 123 -50.60 0.91 -5.50
C GLU A 123 -51.22 1.77 -4.38
N LYS A 124 -50.38 2.56 -3.67
CA LYS A 124 -50.85 3.46 -2.61
C LYS A 124 -51.68 4.64 -3.16
N ALA A 125 -51.38 5.11 -4.37
CA ALA A 125 -52.14 6.16 -5.04
C ALA A 125 -53.52 5.66 -5.51
N GLU A 126 -53.59 4.43 -6.03
CA GLU A 126 -54.85 3.80 -6.46
C GLU A 126 -55.77 3.47 -5.27
N ALA A 127 -55.20 3.07 -4.12
CA ALA A 127 -55.97 2.81 -2.91
C ALA A 127 -56.56 4.06 -2.22
N THR A 128 -56.17 5.27 -2.66
CA THR A 128 -56.63 6.54 -2.07
C THR A 128 -57.58 7.34 -2.99
N ALA A 129 -57.85 6.84 -4.21
CA ALA A 129 -58.78 7.41 -5.18
C ALA A 129 -60.16 6.74 -5.12
#